data_AF-A0A4V1ZSC2-F1
#
_entry.id   AF-A0A4V1ZSC2-F1
#
_cell.length_a   1.000
_cell.length_b   1.000
_cell.length_c   1.000
_cell.angle_alpha   90.00
_cell.angle_beta   90.00
_cell.angle_gamma   90.00
#
_symmetry.space_group_name_H-M   'P 1'
#
loop_
_entity.id
_entity.type
_entity.pdbx_description
1 polymer ?
#
loop_
_entity_poly.entity_id
_entity_poly.type
_entity_poly.pdbx_seq_one_letter_code
_entity_poly.pdbx_strand_id
1 'polypeptide(L)'
;LGSDTEIEIGLTPNRADAASHYGVARELRALLGQPAHLPDVSAFAPPESGETISVTIEDDQACPRYAGLLLDNVQVGPSPEWLQRRLRSIGLSPINNVVDVTNFVLHELGQPLHAFDADQIAGGKIRVKRAEAGEKFVTLDGVERTLAAEDLVIADANGAAMALAGVFGGKTSGVSNATTRVMLESAYFGPAVVRRTSQLHGLKTDASFRFERGTDPYMVPTALKRAALLLQEVAGARIAAPVVDKFPHLIPNNQVRLRLDRVTRLIGQEIDEVRISEILEGLGIQIEHKIPAETQVPSTKYQAPTWLLAVPPYKVDVTREADVIEEILRIYGFNNVALKPHNSASFLSGFPNPDPEVVR
;
A
#
# COMPACT_ATOMS: atom_id res chain seq x y z
N LEU A 1 20.18 -22.27 1.47
CA LEU A 1 19.97 -21.28 2.56
C LEU A 1 21.23 -21.02 3.39
N GLY A 2 22.35 -21.73 3.19
CA GLY A 2 23.50 -21.71 4.13
C GLY A 2 24.35 -20.44 4.24
N SER A 3 23.97 -19.32 3.61
CA SER A 3 24.71 -18.05 3.71
C SER A 3 23.83 -16.81 3.70
N ASP A 4 22.50 -16.96 3.81
CA ASP A 4 21.58 -15.81 3.77
C ASP A 4 21.12 -15.47 5.19
N THR A 5 20.91 -14.18 5.47
CA THR A 5 20.50 -13.69 6.80
C THR A 5 19.10 -13.13 6.73
N GLU A 6 18.21 -13.66 7.56
CA GLU A 6 16.85 -13.16 7.71
C GLU A 6 16.81 -12.05 8.76
N ILE A 7 16.21 -10.91 8.41
CA ILE A 7 16.01 -9.77 9.31
C ILE A 7 14.51 -9.59 9.50
N GLU A 8 14.03 -9.93 10.69
CA GLU A 8 12.65 -9.64 11.09
C GLU A 8 12.54 -8.19 11.61
N ILE A 9 11.66 -7.40 10.99
CA ILE A 9 11.45 -5.99 11.34
C ILE A 9 10.13 -5.84 12.09
N GLY A 10 10.19 -5.42 13.35
CA GLY A 10 9.02 -5.05 14.14
C GLY A 10 8.41 -3.72 13.68
N LEU A 11 7.60 -3.75 12.62
CA LEU A 11 6.95 -2.55 12.08
C LEU A 11 5.87 -2.00 13.01
N THR A 12 5.91 -0.69 13.24
CA THR A 12 4.82 0.04 13.89
C THR A 12 3.66 0.28 12.91
N PRO A 13 2.42 0.49 13.38
CA PRO A 13 1.25 0.61 12.50
C PRO A 13 1.34 1.73 11.44
N ASN A 14 2.11 2.79 11.70
CA ASN A 14 2.29 3.91 10.79
C ASN A 14 3.24 3.62 9.62
N ARG A 15 4.04 2.54 9.69
CA ARG A 15 5.10 2.22 8.72
C ARG A 15 4.72 1.13 7.72
N ALA A 16 3.48 1.19 7.23
CA ALA A 16 3.00 0.24 6.24
C ALA A 16 3.73 0.35 4.88
N ASP A 17 4.30 1.53 4.60
CA ASP A 17 5.18 1.78 3.46
C ASP A 17 6.42 0.87 3.44
N ALA A 18 6.84 0.36 4.60
CA ALA A 18 7.97 -0.55 4.77
C ALA A 18 7.55 -2.04 4.89
N ALA A 19 6.29 -2.39 4.66
CA ALA A 19 5.79 -3.78 4.74
C ALA A 19 6.12 -4.66 3.51
N SER A 20 7.19 -4.32 2.79
CA SER A 20 7.70 -5.03 1.60
C SER A 20 9.20 -4.81 1.40
N HIS A 21 9.84 -5.65 0.60
CA HIS A 21 11.26 -5.53 0.27
C HIS A 21 11.56 -4.20 -0.41
N TYR A 22 10.73 -3.79 -1.39
CA TYR A 22 10.87 -2.50 -2.05
C TYR A 22 10.64 -1.32 -1.09
N GLY A 23 9.66 -1.44 -0.18
CA GLY A 23 9.40 -0.45 0.86
C GLY A 23 10.62 -0.21 1.76
N VAL A 24 11.20 -1.30 2.28
CA VAL A 24 12.44 -1.24 3.08
C VAL A 24 13.60 -0.68 2.26
N ALA A 25 13.79 -1.11 1.02
CA ALA A 25 14.85 -0.60 0.15
C ALA A 25 14.73 0.91 -0.09
N ARG A 26 13.50 1.42 -0.28
CA ARG A 26 13.23 2.85 -0.42
C ARG A 26 13.56 3.64 0.83
N GLU A 27 13.34 3.06 2.00
CA GLU A 27 13.68 3.70 3.27
C GLU A 27 15.19 3.72 3.51
N LEU A 28 15.88 2.63 3.16
CA LEU A 28 17.34 2.56 3.20
C LEU A 28 18.01 3.52 2.21
N ARG A 29 17.35 3.90 1.11
CA ARG A 29 17.87 4.92 0.19
C ARG A 29 18.18 6.23 0.90
N ALA A 30 17.28 6.72 1.76
CA ALA A 30 17.49 7.97 2.48
C ALA A 30 18.67 7.88 3.47
N LEU A 31 18.90 6.70 4.05
CA LEU A 31 19.97 6.46 5.01
C LEU A 31 21.34 6.21 4.35
N LEU A 32 21.37 5.39 3.29
CA LEU A 32 22.59 4.87 2.67
C LEU A 32 22.98 5.60 1.37
N GLY A 33 22.10 6.44 0.83
CA GLY A 33 22.30 7.11 -0.46
C GLY A 33 22.29 6.16 -1.67
N GLN A 34 21.86 4.91 -1.49
CA GLN A 34 21.80 3.90 -2.55
C GLN A 34 20.42 3.87 -3.21
N PRO A 35 20.34 3.77 -4.56
CA PRO A 35 19.06 3.73 -5.24
C PRO A 35 18.25 2.46 -4.90
N ALA A 36 16.95 2.63 -4.72
CA ALA A 36 16.00 1.52 -4.65
C ALA A 36 15.41 1.27 -6.04
N HIS A 37 15.61 0.07 -6.58
CA HIS A 37 15.14 -0.28 -7.93
C HIS A 37 13.85 -1.09 -7.85
N LEU A 38 12.87 -0.68 -8.66
CA LEU A 38 11.71 -1.52 -8.95
C LEU A 38 12.13 -2.69 -9.83
N PRO A 39 11.42 -3.84 -9.75
CA PRO A 39 11.60 -4.90 -10.73
C PRO A 39 11.25 -4.38 -12.12
N ASP A 40 12.03 -4.79 -13.11
CA ASP A 40 11.77 -4.43 -14.49
C ASP A 40 10.50 -5.13 -15.01
N VAL A 41 9.59 -4.34 -15.56
CA VAL A 41 8.34 -4.79 -16.19
C VAL A 41 8.26 -4.39 -17.66
N SER A 42 9.37 -3.97 -18.27
CA SER A 42 9.44 -3.54 -19.66
C SER A 42 9.06 -4.62 -20.68
N ALA A 43 9.27 -5.89 -20.33
CA ALA A 43 8.87 -7.04 -21.15
C ALA A 43 7.34 -7.28 -21.18
N PHE A 44 6.56 -6.55 -20.37
CA PHE A 44 5.10 -6.67 -20.35
C PHE A 44 4.51 -6.16 -21.67
N ALA A 45 4.04 -7.09 -22.49
CA ALA A 45 3.49 -6.83 -23.82
C ALA A 45 2.10 -7.46 -23.96
N PRO A 46 1.01 -6.75 -23.60
CA PRO A 46 -0.34 -7.22 -23.86
C PRO A 46 -0.68 -7.11 -25.35
N PRO A 47 -1.61 -7.93 -25.87
CA PRO A 47 -2.15 -7.73 -27.21
C PRO A 47 -2.94 -6.41 -27.29
N GLU A 48 -3.09 -5.84 -28.49
CA GLU A 48 -3.86 -4.60 -28.70
C GLU A 48 -5.36 -4.77 -28.42
N SER A 49 -5.87 -5.98 -28.59
CA SER A 49 -7.27 -6.35 -28.34
C SER A 49 -7.34 -7.80 -27.85
N GLY A 50 -8.46 -8.12 -27.19
CA GLY A 50 -8.73 -9.46 -26.66
C GLY A 50 -10.06 -9.47 -25.92
N GLU A 51 -10.56 -10.67 -25.63
CA GLU A 51 -11.70 -10.82 -24.72
C GLU A 51 -11.28 -10.33 -23.33
N THR A 52 -11.92 -9.27 -22.83
CA THR A 52 -11.63 -8.70 -21.52
C THR A 52 -12.76 -9.02 -20.55
N ILE A 53 -12.41 -9.17 -19.28
CA ILE A 53 -13.38 -9.12 -18.19
C ILE A 53 -13.69 -7.66 -17.90
N SER A 54 -14.95 -7.27 -18.04
CA SER A 54 -15.37 -5.90 -17.76
C SER A 54 -15.31 -5.62 -16.25
N VAL A 55 -14.86 -4.42 -15.86
CA VAL A 55 -14.80 -4.01 -14.44
C VAL A 55 -15.67 -2.78 -14.24
N THR A 56 -16.56 -2.83 -13.24
CA THR A 56 -17.36 -1.70 -12.77
C THR A 56 -17.08 -1.46 -11.28
N ILE A 57 -16.75 -0.23 -10.92
CA ILE A 57 -16.62 0.21 -9.53
C ILE A 57 -17.91 0.96 -9.19
N GLU A 58 -18.70 0.44 -8.25
CA GLU A 58 -19.97 1.05 -7.82
C GLU A 58 -19.81 1.95 -6.60
N ASP A 59 -18.76 1.73 -5.80
CA ASP A 59 -18.35 2.59 -4.69
C ASP A 59 -16.87 2.98 -4.86
N ASP A 60 -16.64 4.12 -5.51
CA ASP A 60 -15.30 4.64 -5.80
C ASP A 60 -14.57 5.19 -4.57
N GLN A 61 -15.30 5.49 -3.49
CA GLN A 61 -14.70 5.88 -2.20
C GLN A 61 -14.10 4.67 -1.49
N ALA A 62 -14.79 3.52 -1.57
CA ALA A 62 -14.32 2.27 -1.00
C ALA A 62 -13.27 1.57 -1.87
N CYS A 63 -13.32 1.77 -3.18
CA CYS A 63 -12.36 1.24 -4.13
C CYS A 63 -11.94 2.32 -5.14
N PRO A 64 -11.00 3.21 -4.78
CA PRO A 64 -10.56 4.26 -5.69
C PRO A 64 -9.89 3.74 -6.96
N ARG A 65 -9.27 2.56 -6.93
CA ARG A 65 -8.63 1.97 -8.10
C ARG A 65 -8.78 0.46 -8.14
N TYR A 66 -9.13 -0.08 -9.30
CA TYR A 66 -9.15 -1.51 -9.56
C TYR A 66 -8.55 -1.80 -10.93
N ALA A 67 -7.53 -2.64 -10.98
CA ALA A 67 -6.92 -3.12 -12.20
C ALA A 67 -7.08 -4.64 -12.33
N GLY A 68 -7.41 -5.08 -13.53
CA GLY A 68 -7.65 -6.47 -13.89
C GLY A 68 -6.88 -6.89 -15.14
N LEU A 69 -6.43 -8.14 -15.17
CA LEU A 69 -5.76 -8.73 -16.33
C LEU A 69 -6.19 -10.18 -16.53
N LEU A 70 -6.65 -10.50 -17.73
CA LEU A 70 -6.95 -11.87 -18.12
C LEU A 70 -5.70 -12.57 -18.66
N LEU A 71 -5.44 -13.77 -18.14
CA LEU A 71 -4.37 -14.66 -18.54
C LEU A 71 -4.96 -16.00 -18.99
N ASP A 72 -4.55 -16.49 -20.15
CA ASP A 72 -4.90 -17.81 -20.68
C ASP A 72 -3.75 -18.80 -20.50
N ASN A 73 -4.01 -20.09 -20.77
CA ASN A 73 -3.03 -21.17 -20.82
C ASN A 73 -2.22 -21.32 -19.52
N VAL A 74 -2.84 -20.99 -18.39
CA VAL A 74 -2.23 -21.13 -17.07
C VAL A 74 -2.17 -22.60 -16.71
N GLN A 75 -0.98 -23.10 -16.42
CA GLN A 75 -0.76 -24.46 -15.92
C GLN A 75 -0.53 -24.40 -14.42
N VAL A 76 -1.59 -24.62 -13.64
CA VAL A 76 -1.51 -24.61 -12.19
C VAL A 76 -0.75 -25.85 -11.70
N GLY A 77 0.29 -25.63 -10.89
CA GLY A 77 1.13 -26.70 -10.37
C GLY A 77 2.12 -26.21 -9.31
N PRO A 78 3.07 -27.05 -8.89
CA PRO A 78 4.09 -26.65 -7.92
C PRO A 78 4.96 -25.50 -8.47
N SER A 79 5.27 -24.53 -7.61
CA SER A 79 6.21 -23.46 -7.92
C SER A 79 7.62 -23.96 -8.23
N PRO A 80 8.41 -23.27 -9.05
CA PRO A 80 9.83 -23.58 -9.20
C PRO A 80 10.58 -23.39 -7.88
N GLU A 81 11.71 -24.07 -7.74
CA GLU A 81 12.44 -24.13 -6.47
C GLU A 81 12.88 -22.75 -5.97
N TRP A 82 13.26 -21.84 -6.87
CA TRP A 82 13.67 -20.49 -6.50
C TRP A 82 12.55 -19.72 -5.81
N LEU A 83 11.30 -19.85 -6.30
CA LEU A 83 10.13 -19.16 -5.76
C LEU A 83 9.77 -19.75 -4.40
N GLN A 84 9.76 -21.08 -4.30
CA GLN A 84 9.53 -21.77 -3.05
C GLN A 84 10.56 -21.39 -1.98
N ARG A 85 11.85 -21.30 -2.33
CA ARG A 85 12.92 -20.91 -1.39
C ARG A 85 12.72 -19.48 -0.88
N ARG A 86 12.35 -18.54 -1.75
CA ARG A 86 12.11 -17.13 -1.38
C ARG A 86 10.88 -16.95 -0.50
N LEU A 87 9.82 -17.73 -0.70
CA LEU A 87 8.64 -17.71 0.17
C LEU A 87 8.96 -18.31 1.55
N ARG A 88 9.68 -19.44 1.58
CA ARG A 88 10.08 -20.06 2.85
C ARG A 88 11.01 -19.18 3.68
N SER A 89 11.86 -18.36 3.05
CA SER A 89 12.75 -17.43 3.76
C SER A 89 12.05 -16.25 4.42
N ILE A 90 10.73 -16.12 4.24
CA ILE A 90 9.88 -15.14 4.94
C ILE A 90 8.74 -15.84 5.71
N GLY A 91 8.92 -17.13 6.02
CA GLY A 91 7.97 -17.92 6.80
C GLY A 91 6.72 -18.40 6.04
N LEU A 92 6.62 -18.17 4.72
CA LEU A 92 5.47 -18.61 3.94
C LEU A 92 5.66 -20.05 3.40
N SER A 93 4.60 -20.84 3.52
CA SER A 93 4.54 -22.18 2.92
C SER A 93 4.06 -22.08 1.46
N PRO A 94 4.84 -22.58 0.48
CA PRO A 94 4.41 -22.61 -0.92
C PRO A 94 3.15 -23.46 -1.12
N ILE A 95 2.25 -23.03 -2.01
CA ILE A 95 0.96 -23.68 -2.28
C ILE A 95 0.93 -24.17 -3.73
N ASN A 96 0.91 -23.24 -4.69
CA ASN A 96 0.99 -23.49 -6.12
C ASN A 96 1.54 -22.23 -6.81
N ASN A 97 2.04 -22.39 -8.03
CA ASN A 97 2.68 -21.33 -8.81
C ASN A 97 1.84 -20.05 -8.99
N VAL A 98 0.51 -20.13 -9.01
CA VAL A 98 -0.34 -18.93 -9.11
C VAL A 98 -0.43 -18.18 -7.78
N VAL A 99 -0.76 -18.88 -6.71
CA VAL A 99 -0.88 -18.30 -5.35
C VAL A 99 0.47 -17.83 -4.83
N ASP A 100 1.53 -18.56 -5.15
CA ASP A 100 2.89 -18.23 -4.74
C ASP A 100 3.40 -16.98 -5.44
N VAL A 101 3.01 -16.73 -6.70
CA VAL A 101 3.35 -15.48 -7.40
C VAL A 101 2.63 -14.28 -6.77
N THR A 102 1.34 -14.40 -6.45
CA THR A 102 0.61 -13.28 -5.81
C THR A 102 1.19 -12.95 -4.44
N ASN A 103 1.54 -13.97 -3.64
CA ASN A 103 2.23 -13.78 -2.36
C ASN A 103 3.64 -13.19 -2.55
N PHE A 104 4.39 -13.68 -3.54
CA PHE A 104 5.73 -13.18 -3.81
C PHE A 104 5.72 -11.70 -4.17
N VAL A 105 4.83 -11.27 -5.08
CA VAL A 105 4.72 -9.86 -5.48
C VAL A 105 4.19 -8.99 -4.34
N LEU A 106 3.28 -9.52 -3.52
CA LEU A 106 2.82 -8.84 -2.29
C LEU A 106 4.00 -8.51 -1.36
N HIS A 107 4.93 -9.45 -1.13
CA HIS A 107 6.10 -9.19 -0.28
C HIS A 107 7.23 -8.44 -1.01
N GLU A 108 7.34 -8.55 -2.33
CA GLU A 108 8.31 -7.80 -3.14
C GLU A 108 7.96 -6.30 -3.17
N LEU A 109 6.68 -5.97 -3.43
CA LEU A 109 6.22 -4.61 -3.73
C LEU A 109 5.26 -4.01 -2.70
N GLY A 110 4.69 -4.79 -1.80
CA GLY A 110 3.72 -4.33 -0.80
C GLY A 110 2.29 -4.19 -1.32
N GLN A 111 2.02 -4.67 -2.54
CA GLN A 111 0.72 -4.62 -3.18
C GLN A 111 0.07 -6.01 -3.14
N PRO A 112 -0.99 -6.22 -2.36
CA PRO A 112 -1.74 -7.46 -2.42
C PRO A 112 -2.41 -7.66 -3.78
N LEU A 113 -2.39 -8.90 -4.25
CA LEU A 113 -3.05 -9.33 -5.48
C LEU A 113 -3.99 -10.50 -5.17
N HIS A 114 -4.99 -10.69 -6.03
CA HIS A 114 -5.84 -11.87 -6.01
C HIS A 114 -5.92 -12.50 -7.40
N ALA A 115 -6.12 -13.81 -7.45
CA ALA A 115 -6.29 -14.56 -8.69
C ALA A 115 -7.62 -15.30 -8.63
N PHE A 116 -8.55 -14.92 -9.50
CA PHE A 116 -9.80 -15.64 -9.68
C PHE A 116 -9.66 -16.63 -10.83
N ASP A 117 -10.35 -17.77 -10.73
CA ASP A 117 -10.61 -18.61 -11.88
C ASP A 117 -11.54 -17.85 -12.84
N ALA A 118 -11.04 -17.49 -14.02
CA ALA A 118 -11.78 -16.66 -14.95
C ALA A 118 -13.06 -17.33 -15.46
N ASP A 119 -13.09 -18.67 -15.52
CA ASP A 119 -14.24 -19.43 -15.98
C ASP A 119 -15.35 -19.52 -14.92
N GLN A 120 -15.05 -19.16 -13.67
CA GLN A 120 -16.03 -19.05 -12.58
C GLN A 120 -16.65 -17.65 -12.45
N ILE A 121 -16.17 -16.65 -13.21
CA ILE A 121 -16.70 -15.29 -13.18
C ILE A 121 -17.91 -15.20 -14.11
N ALA A 122 -19.11 -15.33 -13.55
CA ALA A 122 -20.34 -15.31 -14.34
C ALA A 122 -20.48 -14.00 -15.14
N GLY A 123 -20.75 -14.15 -16.45
CA GLY A 123 -20.95 -13.04 -17.37
C GLY A 123 -19.69 -12.23 -17.69
N GLY A 124 -18.49 -12.69 -17.33
CA GLY A 124 -17.24 -12.01 -17.65
C GLY A 124 -17.18 -10.57 -17.12
N LYS A 125 -17.78 -10.33 -15.95
CA LYS A 125 -17.89 -9.01 -15.35
C LYS A 125 -17.57 -9.04 -13.87
N ILE A 126 -16.73 -8.10 -13.47
CA ILE A 126 -16.42 -7.78 -12.08
C ILE A 126 -17.20 -6.52 -11.69
N ARG A 127 -17.88 -6.59 -10.55
CA ARG A 127 -18.57 -5.49 -9.88
C ARG A 127 -17.96 -5.32 -8.50
N VAL A 128 -17.35 -4.16 -8.24
CA VAL A 128 -16.86 -3.79 -6.91
C VAL A 128 -17.97 -3.01 -6.22
N LYS A 129 -18.71 -3.66 -5.33
CA LYS A 129 -19.93 -3.12 -4.70
C LYS A 129 -19.95 -3.38 -3.20
N ARG A 130 -20.79 -2.64 -2.48
CA ARG A 130 -21.17 -2.98 -1.11
C ARG A 130 -22.03 -4.24 -1.08
N ALA A 131 -21.84 -5.08 -0.08
CA ALA A 131 -22.66 -6.27 0.15
C ALA A 131 -24.10 -5.89 0.52
N GLU A 132 -25.02 -6.83 0.32
CA GLU A 132 -26.38 -6.67 0.83
C GLU A 132 -26.41 -7.09 2.31
N ALA A 133 -27.11 -6.33 3.15
CA ALA A 133 -27.19 -6.63 4.58
C ALA A 133 -27.81 -8.02 4.80
N GLY A 134 -27.09 -8.90 5.49
CA GLY A 134 -27.53 -10.27 5.75
C GLY A 134 -27.20 -11.27 4.64
N GLU A 135 -26.54 -10.84 3.55
CA GLU A 135 -26.06 -11.71 2.49
C GLU A 135 -25.17 -12.82 3.06
N LYS A 136 -25.37 -14.06 2.60
CA LYS A 136 -24.59 -15.22 3.03
C LYS A 136 -23.45 -15.46 2.04
N PHE A 137 -22.24 -15.57 2.56
CA PHE A 137 -21.05 -15.78 1.74
C PHE A 137 -20.11 -16.79 2.39
N VAL A 138 -19.68 -17.80 1.63
CA VAL A 138 -18.78 -18.85 2.11
C VAL A 138 -17.35 -18.54 1.67
N THR A 139 -16.48 -18.32 2.65
CA THR A 139 -15.07 -18.03 2.41
C THR A 139 -14.25 -19.29 2.13
N LEU A 140 -13.01 -19.10 1.64
CA LEU A 140 -12.07 -20.18 1.28
C LEU A 140 -11.73 -21.14 2.43
N ASP A 141 -11.90 -20.73 3.68
CA ASP A 141 -11.79 -21.57 4.89
C ASP A 141 -13.02 -22.48 5.11
N GLY A 142 -14.04 -22.37 4.26
CA GLY A 142 -15.29 -23.12 4.35
C GLY A 142 -16.30 -22.56 5.34
N VAL A 143 -16.02 -21.42 5.98
CA VAL A 143 -16.92 -20.77 6.95
C VAL A 143 -17.96 -19.92 6.22
N GLU A 144 -19.24 -20.11 6.56
CA GLU A 144 -20.30 -19.21 6.11
C GLU A 144 -20.30 -17.93 6.96
N ARG A 145 -20.31 -16.79 6.30
CA ARG A 145 -20.29 -15.46 6.88
C ARG A 145 -21.56 -14.71 6.49
N THR A 146 -22.05 -13.90 7.43
CA THR A 146 -23.21 -13.02 7.18
C THR A 146 -22.67 -11.61 6.98
N LEU A 147 -22.81 -11.08 5.77
CA LEU A 147 -22.22 -9.82 5.37
C LEU A 147 -23.03 -8.63 5.92
N ALA A 148 -22.32 -7.56 6.25
CA ALA A 148 -22.91 -6.27 6.60
C ALA A 148 -22.98 -5.37 5.35
N ALA A 149 -23.88 -4.38 5.34
CA ALA A 149 -23.99 -3.44 4.21
C ALA A 149 -22.71 -2.63 3.97
N GLU A 150 -21.87 -2.50 5.00
CA GLU A 150 -20.59 -1.82 4.93
C GLU A 150 -19.48 -2.70 4.37
N ASP A 151 -19.68 -4.00 4.22
CA ASP A 151 -18.68 -4.87 3.61
C ASP A 151 -18.54 -4.56 2.12
N LEU A 152 -17.30 -4.45 1.65
CA LEU A 152 -17.01 -4.33 0.23
C LEU A 152 -16.74 -5.72 -0.33
N VAL A 153 -17.40 -6.05 -1.44
CA VAL A 153 -17.26 -7.34 -2.12
C VAL A 153 -16.85 -7.15 -3.57
N ILE A 154 -16.13 -8.16 -4.06
CA ILE A 154 -15.92 -8.37 -5.49
C ILE A 154 -17.00 -9.33 -5.94
N ALA A 155 -17.88 -8.91 -6.84
CA ALA A 155 -19.04 -9.68 -7.30
C ALA A 155 -19.01 -9.89 -8.82
N ASP A 156 -19.74 -10.89 -9.28
CA ASP A 156 -19.89 -11.21 -10.70
C ASP A 156 -20.98 -10.37 -11.40
N ALA A 157 -21.32 -10.67 -12.67
CA ALA A 157 -22.39 -9.98 -13.39
C ALA A 157 -23.76 -10.06 -12.70
N ASN A 158 -24.05 -11.18 -12.03
CA ASN A 158 -25.31 -11.43 -11.34
C ASN A 158 -25.36 -10.72 -9.98
N GLY A 159 -24.23 -10.19 -9.52
CA GLY A 159 -24.09 -9.55 -8.21
C GLY A 159 -23.78 -10.52 -7.08
N ALA A 160 -23.44 -11.79 -7.39
CA ALA A 160 -23.03 -12.76 -6.38
C ALA A 160 -21.60 -12.48 -5.91
N ALA A 161 -21.39 -12.39 -4.60
CA ALA A 161 -20.07 -12.16 -4.03
C ALA A 161 -19.11 -13.32 -4.32
N MET A 162 -17.90 -12.98 -4.77
CA MET A 162 -16.78 -13.88 -5.06
C MET A 162 -15.63 -13.69 -4.07
N ALA A 163 -15.50 -12.52 -3.43
CA ALA A 163 -14.50 -12.24 -2.41
C ALA A 163 -14.94 -11.09 -1.51
N LEU A 164 -14.47 -11.09 -0.26
CA LEU A 164 -14.42 -9.89 0.58
C LEU A 164 -13.23 -9.05 0.10
N ALA A 165 -13.50 -7.89 -0.47
CA ALA A 165 -12.53 -7.06 -1.17
C ALA A 165 -11.35 -6.69 -0.26
N GLY A 166 -10.14 -7.08 -0.64
CA GLY A 166 -8.91 -6.82 0.12
C GLY A 166 -8.77 -7.61 1.43
N VAL A 167 -9.70 -8.53 1.73
CA VAL A 167 -9.69 -9.29 2.99
C VAL A 167 -9.50 -10.77 2.73
N PHE A 168 -10.41 -11.42 2.01
CA PHE A 168 -10.40 -12.87 1.84
C PHE A 168 -11.24 -13.36 0.66
N GLY A 169 -10.75 -14.39 -0.03
CA GLY A 169 -11.43 -14.95 -1.20
C GLY A 169 -12.60 -15.88 -0.83
N GLY A 170 -13.52 -16.03 -1.78
CA GLY A 170 -14.63 -16.98 -1.70
C GLY A 170 -14.23 -18.39 -2.09
N LYS A 171 -15.01 -19.37 -1.62
CA LYS A 171 -14.72 -20.79 -1.83
C LYS A 171 -14.77 -21.24 -3.29
N THR A 172 -15.62 -20.62 -4.12
CA THR A 172 -15.95 -21.10 -5.47
C THR A 172 -15.24 -20.36 -6.60
N SER A 173 -14.64 -19.21 -6.30
CA SER A 173 -14.06 -18.29 -7.30
C SER A 173 -12.53 -18.35 -7.37
N GLY A 174 -11.88 -19.02 -6.40
CA GLY A 174 -10.43 -19.15 -6.33
C GLY A 174 -9.86 -20.15 -7.33
N VAL A 175 -8.55 -20.05 -7.57
CA VAL A 175 -7.82 -20.96 -8.46
C VAL A 175 -7.73 -22.39 -7.91
N SER A 176 -7.82 -23.36 -8.81
CA SER A 176 -7.69 -24.79 -8.54
C SER A 176 -6.71 -25.45 -9.51
N ASN A 177 -6.40 -26.73 -9.32
CA ASN A 177 -5.55 -27.48 -10.25
C ASN A 177 -6.17 -27.62 -11.66
N ALA A 178 -7.48 -27.39 -11.81
CA ALA A 178 -8.17 -27.43 -13.10
C ALA A 178 -8.22 -26.06 -13.80
N THR A 179 -7.86 -24.98 -13.10
CA THR A 179 -7.93 -23.62 -13.66
C THR A 179 -6.94 -23.47 -14.80
N THR A 180 -7.43 -23.00 -15.96
CA THR A 180 -6.59 -22.73 -17.14
C THR A 180 -6.58 -21.26 -17.56
N ARG A 181 -7.54 -20.48 -17.04
CA ARG A 181 -7.69 -19.05 -17.28
C ARG A 181 -7.80 -18.34 -15.94
N VAL A 182 -7.00 -17.30 -15.75
CA VAL A 182 -6.93 -16.54 -14.49
C VAL A 182 -7.26 -15.09 -14.76
N MET A 183 -8.16 -14.54 -13.95
CA MET A 183 -8.34 -13.10 -13.81
C MET A 183 -7.51 -12.61 -12.63
N LEU A 184 -6.43 -11.91 -12.93
CA LEU A 184 -5.55 -11.31 -11.94
C LEU A 184 -6.11 -9.95 -11.52
N GLU A 185 -6.29 -9.77 -10.22
CA GLU A 185 -6.70 -8.53 -9.56
C GLU A 185 -5.49 -7.84 -8.91
N SER A 186 -5.37 -6.54 -9.13
CA SER A 186 -4.61 -5.64 -8.28
C SER A 186 -5.44 -4.38 -8.04
N ALA A 187 -5.68 -4.01 -6.79
CA ALA A 187 -6.57 -2.91 -6.45
C ALA A 187 -6.05 -2.07 -5.28
N TYR A 188 -6.62 -0.88 -5.12
CA TYR A 188 -6.48 -0.05 -3.93
C TYR A 188 -7.86 0.07 -3.29
N PHE A 189 -7.99 -0.51 -2.10
CA PHE A 189 -9.22 -0.44 -1.29
C PHE A 189 -9.03 0.55 -0.14
N GLY A 190 -10.11 1.24 0.23
CA GLY A 190 -10.13 2.18 1.34
C GLY A 190 -9.71 1.51 2.66
N PRO A 191 -8.66 1.98 3.36
CA PRO A 191 -8.13 1.30 4.54
C PRO A 191 -9.15 1.07 5.65
N ALA A 192 -9.99 2.07 5.91
CA ALA A 192 -11.05 1.98 6.90
C ALA A 192 -12.17 0.99 6.53
N VAL A 193 -12.37 0.71 5.24
CA VAL A 193 -13.33 -0.29 4.77
C VAL A 193 -12.79 -1.68 5.06
N VAL A 194 -11.57 -1.97 4.58
CA VAL A 194 -10.90 -3.26 4.80
C VAL A 194 -10.75 -3.56 6.28
N ARG A 195 -10.32 -2.58 7.09
CA ARG A 195 -10.18 -2.74 8.55
C ARG A 195 -11.49 -3.20 9.20
N ARG A 196 -12.61 -2.55 8.86
CA ARG A 196 -13.92 -2.86 9.46
C ARG A 196 -14.36 -4.28 9.09
N THR A 197 -14.28 -4.66 7.82
CA THR A 197 -14.62 -6.00 7.33
C THR A 197 -13.71 -7.07 7.96
N SER A 198 -12.39 -6.86 7.97
CA SER A 198 -11.39 -7.73 8.62
C SER A 198 -11.72 -7.99 10.09
N GLN A 199 -12.02 -6.93 10.86
CA GLN A 199 -12.37 -7.03 12.27
C GLN A 199 -13.73 -7.70 12.51
N LEU A 200 -14.75 -7.32 11.75
CA LEU A 200 -16.11 -7.86 11.86
C LEU A 200 -16.11 -9.38 11.66
N HIS A 201 -15.36 -9.86 10.66
CA HIS A 201 -15.31 -11.27 10.30
C HIS A 201 -14.17 -12.04 11.01
N GLY A 202 -13.35 -11.37 11.83
CA GLY A 202 -12.21 -11.99 12.51
C GLY A 202 -11.15 -12.55 11.55
N LEU A 203 -11.01 -11.95 10.36
CA LEU A 203 -10.11 -12.39 9.29
C LEU A 203 -8.87 -11.50 9.26
N LYS A 204 -7.70 -12.06 9.60
CA LYS A 204 -6.41 -11.38 9.49
C LYS A 204 -5.53 -12.10 8.47
N THR A 205 -5.29 -11.46 7.34
CA THR A 205 -4.45 -11.98 6.26
C THR A 205 -3.33 -10.99 5.95
N ASP A 206 -2.30 -11.45 5.22
CA ASP A 206 -1.24 -10.57 4.72
C ASP A 206 -1.78 -9.43 3.84
N ALA A 207 -2.86 -9.71 3.10
CA ALA A 207 -3.55 -8.72 2.28
C ALA A 207 -4.28 -7.69 3.17
N SER A 208 -5.11 -8.16 4.12
CA SER A 208 -5.88 -7.27 4.98
C SER A 208 -4.97 -6.41 5.85
N PHE A 209 -3.86 -6.96 6.35
CA PHE A 209 -2.84 -6.23 7.13
C PHE A 209 -2.29 -5.01 6.39
N ARG A 210 -2.04 -5.13 5.08
CA ARG A 210 -1.52 -4.06 4.22
C ARG A 210 -2.61 -3.06 3.86
N PHE A 211 -3.74 -3.55 3.34
CA PHE A 211 -4.83 -2.66 2.97
C PHE A 211 -5.39 -1.86 4.15
N GLU A 212 -5.53 -2.45 5.34
CA GLU A 212 -6.09 -1.75 6.51
C GLU A 212 -5.19 -0.63 7.04
N ARG A 213 -3.90 -0.63 6.69
CA ARG A 213 -2.95 0.45 6.98
C ARG A 213 -2.72 1.38 5.80
N GLY A 214 -3.05 0.93 4.59
CA GLY A 214 -2.93 1.66 3.33
C GLY A 214 -1.74 1.19 2.50
N THR A 215 -1.99 0.99 1.20
CA THR A 215 -0.98 0.63 0.20
C THR A 215 -0.76 1.78 -0.78
N ASP A 216 0.24 1.66 -1.64
CA ASP A 216 0.49 2.64 -2.70
C ASP A 216 -0.53 2.48 -3.86
N PRO A 217 -1.45 3.42 -4.08
CA PRO A 217 -2.42 3.33 -5.18
C PRO A 217 -1.75 3.37 -6.57
N TYR A 218 -0.52 3.86 -6.67
CA TYR A 218 0.25 3.90 -7.91
C TYR A 218 1.07 2.63 -8.15
N MET A 219 1.20 1.74 -7.16
CA MET A 219 1.86 0.44 -7.31
C MET A 219 0.99 -0.59 -8.05
N VAL A 220 -0.34 -0.43 -8.00
CA VAL A 220 -1.34 -1.30 -8.63
C VAL A 220 -0.95 -1.81 -10.03
N PRO A 221 -0.68 -0.94 -11.03
CA PRO A 221 -0.34 -1.40 -12.38
C PRO A 221 1.03 -2.09 -12.45
N THR A 222 2.01 -1.64 -11.67
CA THR A 222 3.36 -2.23 -11.66
C THR A 222 3.34 -3.64 -11.07
N ALA A 223 2.63 -3.83 -9.96
CA ALA A 223 2.46 -5.13 -9.33
C ALA A 223 1.68 -6.11 -10.22
N LEU A 224 0.61 -5.63 -10.88
CA LEU A 224 -0.15 -6.45 -11.83
C LEU A 224 0.74 -6.95 -12.98
N LYS A 225 1.54 -6.06 -13.59
CA LYS A 225 2.48 -6.42 -14.66
C LYS A 225 3.57 -7.37 -14.17
N ARG A 226 4.11 -7.12 -12.98
CA ARG A 226 5.14 -7.96 -12.37
C ARG A 226 4.63 -9.38 -12.13
N ALA A 227 3.44 -9.52 -11.57
CA ALA A 227 2.79 -10.81 -11.37
C ALA A 227 2.46 -11.50 -12.71
N ALA A 228 1.98 -10.77 -13.71
CA ALA A 228 1.73 -11.32 -15.03
C ALA A 228 3.00 -11.93 -15.66
N LEU A 229 4.11 -11.20 -15.66
CA LEU A 229 5.39 -11.67 -16.20
C LEU A 229 5.89 -12.92 -15.47
N LEU A 230 5.78 -12.95 -14.13
CA LEU A 230 6.12 -14.13 -13.35
C LEU A 230 5.22 -15.32 -13.69
N LEU A 231 3.92 -15.12 -13.88
CA LEU A 231 3.00 -16.19 -14.30
C LEU A 231 3.32 -16.71 -15.71
N GLN A 232 3.80 -15.87 -16.62
CA GLN A 232 4.31 -16.35 -17.91
C GLN A 232 5.52 -17.28 -17.72
N GLU A 233 6.43 -16.90 -16.82
CA GLU A 233 7.63 -17.68 -16.51
C GLU A 233 7.30 -19.01 -15.82
N VAL A 234 6.48 -18.98 -14.77
CA VAL A 234 6.33 -20.13 -13.85
C VAL A 234 5.09 -20.99 -14.11
N ALA A 235 4.12 -20.49 -14.87
CA ALA A 235 2.86 -21.18 -15.16
C ALA A 235 2.57 -21.28 -16.66
N GLY A 236 3.47 -20.81 -17.53
CA GLY A 236 3.27 -20.82 -18.99
C GLY A 236 2.12 -19.92 -19.46
N ALA A 237 1.69 -18.98 -18.61
CA ALA A 237 0.56 -18.12 -18.89
C ALA A 237 0.79 -17.25 -20.13
N ARG A 238 -0.30 -16.91 -20.81
CA ARG A 238 -0.31 -15.96 -21.93
C ARG A 238 -1.20 -14.78 -21.56
N ILE A 239 -0.68 -13.57 -21.73
CA ILE A 239 -1.49 -12.34 -21.57
C ILE A 239 -2.56 -12.33 -22.67
N ALA A 240 -3.82 -12.51 -22.28
CA ALA A 240 -4.93 -12.74 -23.21
C ALA A 240 -5.53 -11.43 -23.74
N ALA A 241 -5.43 -10.35 -22.98
CA ALA A 241 -6.09 -9.09 -23.28
C ALA A 241 -5.36 -7.87 -22.68
N PRO A 242 -5.69 -6.65 -23.11
CA PRO A 242 -5.24 -5.43 -22.46
C PRO A 242 -5.61 -5.38 -20.96
N VAL A 243 -4.84 -4.61 -20.19
CA VAL A 243 -5.17 -4.31 -18.79
C VAL A 243 -6.46 -3.49 -18.72
N VAL A 244 -7.40 -3.91 -17.89
CA VAL A 244 -8.57 -3.10 -17.52
C VAL A 244 -8.23 -2.34 -16.24
N ASP A 245 -7.85 -1.07 -16.34
CA ASP A 245 -7.53 -0.21 -15.20
C ASP A 245 -8.61 0.85 -15.00
N LYS A 246 -9.35 0.75 -13.89
CA LYS A 246 -10.37 1.72 -13.50
C LYS A 246 -9.80 2.56 -12.36
N PHE A 247 -9.52 3.82 -12.67
CA PHE A 247 -9.04 4.82 -11.71
C PHE A 247 -9.79 6.15 -11.92
N PRO A 248 -11.03 6.28 -11.41
CA PRO A 248 -11.91 7.41 -11.73
C PRO A 248 -11.32 8.78 -11.32
N HIS A 249 -10.61 8.81 -10.20
CA HIS A 249 -10.01 10.01 -9.64
C HIS A 249 -8.57 9.75 -9.23
N LEU A 250 -7.64 10.57 -9.71
CA LEU A 250 -6.25 10.53 -9.25
C LEU A 250 -6.17 10.87 -7.76
N ILE A 251 -5.29 10.18 -7.04
CA ILE A 251 -5.03 10.44 -5.62
C ILE A 251 -3.83 11.41 -5.55
N PRO A 252 -4.04 12.68 -5.16
CA PRO A 252 -2.97 13.66 -5.13
C PRO A 252 -1.97 13.38 -4.01
N ASN A 253 -0.76 13.89 -4.16
CA ASN A 253 0.18 13.98 -3.05
C ASN A 253 -0.41 14.84 -1.92
N ASN A 254 -0.10 14.50 -0.67
CA ASN A 254 -0.49 15.32 0.45
C ASN A 254 0.43 16.54 0.57
N GLN A 255 -0.18 17.73 0.61
CA GLN A 255 0.54 19.00 0.65
C GLN A 255 0.86 19.39 2.09
N VAL A 256 2.15 19.42 2.44
CA VAL A 256 2.60 19.76 3.79
C VAL A 256 3.49 20.99 3.76
N ARG A 257 3.16 21.97 4.60
CA ARG A 257 3.98 23.16 4.80
C ARG A 257 4.99 22.91 5.92
N LEU A 258 6.28 23.02 5.60
CA LEU A 258 7.40 22.85 6.53
C LEU A 258 8.09 24.19 6.81
N ARG A 259 8.03 24.68 8.06
CA ARG A 259 8.80 25.85 8.49
C ARG A 259 10.13 25.41 9.09
N LEU A 260 11.23 25.93 8.57
CA LEU A 260 12.57 25.53 9.03
C LEU A 260 12.85 25.94 10.48
N ASP A 261 12.32 27.06 10.96
CA ASP A 261 12.42 27.42 12.38
C ASP A 261 11.75 26.37 13.29
N ARG A 262 10.65 25.76 12.82
CA ARG A 262 9.93 24.75 13.58
C ARG A 262 10.69 23.43 13.62
N VAL A 263 11.42 23.08 12.55
CA VAL A 263 12.34 21.93 12.53
C VAL A 263 13.34 22.06 13.68
N THR A 264 14.09 23.16 13.71
CA THR A 264 15.10 23.41 14.74
C THR A 264 14.50 23.46 16.14
N ARG A 265 13.32 24.08 16.32
CA ARG A 265 12.67 24.18 17.64
C ARG A 265 12.14 22.85 18.17
N LEU A 266 11.58 21.99 17.30
CA LEU A 266 11.05 20.69 17.73
C LEU A 266 12.15 19.66 17.93
N ILE A 267 13.17 19.65 17.07
CA ILE A 267 14.31 18.73 17.21
C ILE A 267 15.25 19.19 18.33
N GLY A 268 15.41 20.51 18.52
CA GLY A 268 16.37 21.09 19.45
C GLY A 268 17.81 21.16 18.92
N GLN A 269 18.01 20.85 17.64
CA GLN A 269 19.29 20.88 16.93
C GLN A 269 19.10 21.61 15.59
N GLU A 270 20.05 22.47 15.25
CA GLU A 270 20.10 23.09 13.92
C GLU A 270 20.66 22.07 12.92
N ILE A 271 19.93 21.86 11.83
CA ILE A 271 20.29 20.96 10.73
C ILE A 271 20.35 21.80 9.46
N ASP A 272 21.44 21.64 8.72
CA ASP A 272 21.68 22.36 7.46
C ASP A 272 20.57 22.12 6.42
N GLU A 273 20.18 23.17 5.69
CA GLU A 273 19.10 23.10 4.69
C GLU A 273 19.39 22.14 3.53
N VAL A 274 20.65 22.00 3.12
CA VAL A 274 21.03 21.02 2.10
C VAL A 274 20.78 19.63 2.64
N ARG A 275 21.17 19.37 3.90
CA ARG A 275 20.94 18.08 4.54
C ARG A 275 19.46 17.75 4.69
N ILE A 276 18.63 18.72 5.08
CA ILE A 276 17.17 18.53 5.14
C ILE A 276 16.62 18.19 3.75
N SER A 277 17.07 18.89 2.71
CA SER A 277 16.64 18.63 1.32
C SER A 277 16.98 17.21 0.89
N GLU A 278 18.22 16.77 1.10
CA GLU A 278 18.68 15.41 0.77
C GLU A 278 17.85 14.32 1.45
N ILE A 279 17.52 14.53 2.73
CA ILE A 279 16.72 13.57 3.51
C ILE A 279 15.31 13.46 2.91
N LEU A 280 14.64 14.60 2.68
CA LEU A 280 13.28 14.60 2.14
C LEU A 280 13.23 13.97 0.75
N GLU A 281 14.16 14.34 -0.14
CA GLU A 281 14.25 13.77 -1.50
C GLU A 281 14.60 12.27 -1.46
N GLY A 282 15.49 11.85 -0.56
CA GLY A 282 15.84 10.46 -0.32
C GLY A 282 14.64 9.62 0.13
N LEU A 283 13.74 10.21 0.91
CA LEU A 283 12.47 9.63 1.35
C LEU A 283 11.35 9.72 0.31
N GLY A 284 11.61 10.33 -0.85
CA GLY A 284 10.64 10.54 -1.92
C GLY A 284 9.62 11.65 -1.64
N ILE A 285 9.85 12.49 -0.63
CA ILE A 285 9.05 13.69 -0.36
C ILE A 285 9.59 14.81 -1.24
N GLN A 286 8.77 15.28 -2.18
CA GLN A 286 9.19 16.31 -3.13
C GLN A 286 9.07 17.70 -2.50
N ILE A 287 10.06 18.56 -2.76
CA ILE A 287 10.01 19.98 -2.39
C ILE A 287 9.51 20.74 -3.61
N GLU A 288 8.25 21.17 -3.60
CA GLU A 288 7.66 21.88 -4.74
C GLU A 288 8.08 23.35 -4.77
N HIS A 289 8.11 23.99 -3.61
CA HIS A 289 8.46 25.41 -3.48
C HIS A 289 9.27 25.67 -2.21
N LYS A 290 10.31 26.51 -2.35
CA LYS A 290 11.04 27.10 -1.23
C LYS A 290 10.72 28.58 -1.17
N ILE A 291 10.07 29.02 -0.09
CA ILE A 291 9.65 30.40 0.14
C ILE A 291 10.67 31.04 1.09
N PRO A 292 11.45 32.04 0.65
CA PRO A 292 12.41 32.74 1.50
C PRO A 292 11.76 33.39 2.73
N ALA A 293 12.56 33.70 3.74
CA ALA A 293 12.06 34.37 4.94
C ALA A 293 11.60 35.80 4.64
N GLU A 294 12.32 36.52 3.77
CA GLU A 294 12.06 37.94 3.48
C GLU A 294 10.74 38.20 2.74
N THR A 295 10.20 37.20 2.05
CA THR A 295 8.98 37.34 1.23
C THR A 295 7.69 37.04 1.99
N GLN A 296 7.79 36.61 3.26
CA GLN A 296 6.65 36.22 4.08
C GLN A 296 6.14 37.38 4.94
N VAL A 297 4.82 37.60 4.95
CA VAL A 297 4.17 38.53 5.88
C VAL A 297 4.43 38.06 7.32
N PRO A 298 4.89 38.93 8.24
CA PRO A 298 5.22 38.52 9.61
C PRO A 298 3.99 37.94 10.32
N SER A 299 3.92 36.62 10.43
CA SER A 299 2.85 35.91 11.15
C SER A 299 3.32 35.36 12.51
N THR A 300 4.64 35.32 12.74
CA THR A 300 5.23 34.91 14.02
C THR A 300 6.48 35.74 14.34
N LYS A 301 6.99 35.65 15.58
CA LYS A 301 8.24 36.28 16.02
C LYS A 301 9.48 35.78 15.24
N TYR A 302 9.37 34.67 14.52
CA TYR A 302 10.45 34.03 13.79
C TYR A 302 10.21 34.17 12.28
N GLN A 303 11.12 34.85 11.58
CA GLN A 303 11.19 34.85 10.12
C GLN A 303 12.15 33.73 9.70
N ALA A 304 11.62 32.69 9.06
CA ALA A 304 12.42 31.60 8.53
C ALA A 304 11.86 31.11 7.19
N PRO A 305 12.68 30.46 6.36
CA PRO A 305 12.20 29.86 5.13
C PRO A 305 11.09 28.84 5.39
N THR A 306 10.12 28.80 4.48
CA THR A 306 9.02 27.85 4.49
C THR A 306 9.06 27.03 3.21
N TRP A 307 8.98 25.71 3.30
CA TRP A 307 8.91 24.83 2.15
C TRP A 307 7.51 24.24 1.99
N LEU A 308 7.04 24.12 0.75
CA LEU A 308 5.86 23.36 0.39
C LEU A 308 6.31 22.00 -0.13
N LEU A 309 5.79 20.95 0.51
CA LEU A 309 6.18 19.58 0.27
C LEU A 309 5.01 18.80 -0.31
N ALA A 310 5.29 17.99 -1.31
CA ALA A 310 4.36 16.99 -1.82
C ALA A 310 4.76 15.62 -1.30
N VAL A 311 4.02 15.15 -0.30
CA VAL A 311 4.19 13.84 0.32
C VAL A 311 3.43 12.80 -0.52
N PRO A 312 4.11 11.74 -1.00
CA PRO A 312 3.48 10.76 -1.87
C PRO A 312 2.44 9.90 -1.11
N PRO A 313 1.35 9.41 -1.76
CA PRO A 313 0.23 8.77 -1.06
C PRO A 313 0.56 7.48 -0.32
N TYR A 314 1.67 6.82 -0.66
CA TYR A 314 2.13 5.64 0.07
C TYR A 314 2.66 5.98 1.49
N LYS A 315 3.02 7.24 1.79
CA LYS A 315 3.36 7.71 3.15
C LYS A 315 2.09 8.15 3.87
N VAL A 316 1.26 7.17 4.18
CA VAL A 316 -0.09 7.33 4.76
C VAL A 316 -0.10 8.05 6.11
N ASP A 317 1.01 8.00 6.85
CA ASP A 317 1.17 8.59 8.17
C ASP A 317 1.73 10.02 8.14
N VAL A 318 2.36 10.44 7.06
CA VAL A 318 2.99 11.76 6.93
C VAL A 318 1.98 12.79 6.42
N THR A 319 1.18 13.31 7.34
CA THR A 319 0.07 14.22 7.01
C THR A 319 0.29 15.66 7.45
N ARG A 320 1.15 15.87 8.44
CA ARG A 320 1.37 17.15 9.12
C ARG A 320 2.84 17.53 9.11
N GLU A 321 3.09 18.81 9.37
CA GLU A 321 4.45 19.35 9.53
C GLU A 321 5.27 18.60 10.58
N ALA A 322 4.66 18.18 11.69
CA ALA A 322 5.35 17.43 12.75
C ALA A 322 5.79 16.03 12.28
N ASP A 323 5.00 15.38 11.43
CA ASP A 323 5.31 14.04 10.90
C ASP A 323 6.52 14.13 9.95
N VAL A 324 6.59 15.19 9.13
CA VAL A 324 7.77 15.48 8.30
C VAL A 324 9.01 15.76 9.16
N ILE A 325 8.85 16.46 10.28
CA ILE A 325 9.96 16.74 11.20
C ILE A 325 10.48 15.44 11.84
N GLU A 326 9.60 14.49 12.15
CA GLU A 326 9.98 13.15 12.59
C GLU A 326 10.75 12.40 11.50
N GLU A 327 10.30 12.46 10.24
CA GLU A 327 11.01 11.88 9.08
C GLU A 327 12.44 12.44 8.94
N ILE A 328 12.60 13.76 9.13
CA ILE A 328 13.92 14.41 9.12
C ILE A 328 14.78 13.90 10.29
N LEU A 329 14.24 13.90 11.51
CA LEU A 329 14.96 13.50 12.71
C LEU A 329 15.45 12.05 12.66
N ARG A 330 14.62 11.11 12.19
CA ARG A 330 14.99 9.69 12.18
C ARG A 330 16.12 9.39 11.19
N ILE A 331 16.17 10.05 10.04
CA ILE A 331 17.26 9.88 9.07
C ILE A 331 18.49 10.69 9.48
N TYR A 332 18.31 11.87 10.08
CA TYR A 332 19.40 12.62 10.68
C TYR A 332 20.07 11.83 11.80
N GLY A 333 19.29 11.09 12.59
CA GLY A 333 19.74 10.22 13.67
C GLY A 333 19.60 10.88 15.05
N PHE A 334 18.87 10.21 15.94
CA PHE A 334 18.61 10.68 17.30
C PHE A 334 19.89 10.95 18.10
N ASN A 335 20.93 10.14 17.89
CA ASN A 335 22.22 10.27 18.56
C ASN A 335 23.00 11.54 18.16
N ASN A 336 22.63 12.19 17.06
CA ASN A 336 23.25 13.43 16.62
C ASN A 336 22.64 14.67 17.29
N VAL A 337 21.56 14.51 18.05
CA VAL A 337 20.95 15.60 18.83
C VAL A 337 21.72 15.79 20.13
N ALA A 338 22.36 16.94 20.28
CA ALA A 338 23.14 17.24 21.49
C ALA A 338 22.23 17.43 22.71
N LEU A 339 22.43 16.62 23.75
CA LEU A 339 21.76 16.78 25.03
C LEU A 339 22.41 17.90 25.84
N LYS A 340 21.60 18.84 26.33
CA LYS A 340 22.06 19.87 27.27
C LYS A 340 21.81 19.38 28.71
N PRO A 341 22.76 19.58 29.64
CA PRO A 341 22.62 19.13 31.04
C PRO A 341 21.52 19.88 31.80
N HIS A 342 21.09 21.03 31.30
CA HIS A 342 20.02 21.83 31.86
C HIS A 342 18.97 22.11 30.79
N ASN A 343 17.75 21.66 31.06
CA ASN A 343 16.58 22.00 30.25
C ASN A 343 16.01 23.33 30.77
N SER A 344 15.99 24.35 29.91
CA SER A 344 15.30 25.60 30.18
C SER A 344 14.22 25.80 29.13
N ALA A 345 12.96 25.91 29.54
CA ALA A 345 11.88 26.30 28.66
C ALA A 345 11.80 27.83 28.60
N SER A 346 11.87 28.41 27.40
CA SER A 346 11.61 29.84 27.18
C SER A 346 10.10 30.17 27.18
N PHE A 347 9.25 29.14 27.28
CA PHE A 347 7.80 29.24 27.24
C PHE A 347 7.17 28.25 28.22
N LEU A 348 6.38 28.76 29.17
CA LEU A 348 5.43 27.95 29.93
C LEU A 348 4.15 27.85 29.07
N SER A 349 3.74 26.64 28.71
CA SER A 349 2.44 26.44 28.07
C SER A 349 1.35 26.92 29.02
N GLY A 350 0.62 27.96 28.63
CA GLY A 350 -0.62 28.30 29.30
C GLY A 350 -1.59 27.15 29.10
N PHE A 351 -1.81 26.35 30.13
CA PHE A 351 -2.95 25.44 30.15
C PHE A 351 -4.20 26.34 30.14
N PRO A 352 -5.09 26.23 29.14
CA PRO A 352 -6.36 26.93 29.24
C PRO A 352 -7.02 26.46 30.54
N ASN A 353 -7.37 27.40 31.42
CA ASN A 353 -8.21 27.06 32.56
C ASN A 353 -9.48 26.45 31.97
N PRO A 354 -9.83 25.20 32.30
CA PRO A 354 -11.10 24.64 31.86
C PRO A 354 -12.19 25.60 32.31
N ASP A 355 -13.04 26.04 31.38
CA ASP A 355 -14.16 26.89 31.73
C ASP A 355 -15.02 26.14 32.76
N PRO A 356 -15.17 26.64 34.00
CA PRO A 356 -15.92 25.95 35.05
C PRO A 356 -17.39 25.73 34.67
N GLU A 357 -17.93 26.50 33.71
CA GLU A 357 -19.30 26.35 33.21
C GLU A 357 -19.41 25.32 32.07
N VAL A 358 -18.31 24.98 31.40
CA VAL A 358 -18.28 23.93 30.36
C VAL A 358 -17.99 22.54 30.96
N VAL A 359 -17.38 22.50 32.16
CA VAL A 359 -17.00 21.26 32.86
C VAL A 359 -18.04 20.81 33.91
N ARG A 360 -19.15 21.56 34.07
CA ARG A 360 -20.24 21.20 34.99
C ARG A 360 -21.43 20.54 34.33
#